data_AF-A0A8F2F1F1-F1
#
_entry.id   AF-A0A8F2F1F1-F1
#
_cell.length_a   1.000
_cell.length_b   1.000
_cell.length_c   1.000
_cell.angle_alpha   90.00
_cell.angle_beta   90.00
_cell.angle_gamma   90.00
#
_symmetry.space_group_name_H-M   'P 1'
#
loop_
_entity.id
_entity.type
_entity.pdbx_description
1 polymer ?
#
loop_
_entity_poly.entity_id
_entity_poly.type
_entity_poly.pdbx_seq_one_letter_code
_entity_poly.pdbx_strand_id
1 'polypeptide(L)'
;MFWQRLTALCDENKIKPNVVTKELGLSSATATHWKNGSIPNGVILDKLADYFNVSTDYLLGRTDNPLLEPPTLVLTPDEQAAVEAFLAGYRAKKDS
;
A
#
# COMPACT_ATOMS: atom_id res chain seq x y z
N MET A 1 -10.52 -12.48 -8.50
CA MET A 1 -9.89 -11.90 -7.30
C MET A 1 -9.37 -10.49 -7.54
N PHE A 2 -8.43 -10.27 -8.48
CA PHE A 2 -7.89 -8.92 -8.76
C PHE A 2 -8.94 -7.83 -8.99
N TRP A 3 -9.84 -8.03 -9.95
CA TRP A 3 -10.87 -7.02 -10.28
C TRP A 3 -11.72 -6.63 -9.07
N GLN A 4 -12.08 -7.59 -8.22
CA GLN A 4 -12.90 -7.34 -7.02
C GLN A 4 -12.16 -6.50 -5.98
N ARG A 5 -10.87 -6.79 -5.75
CA ARG A 5 -10.01 -6.00 -4.85
C ARG A 5 -9.83 -4.58 -5.37
N LEU A 6 -9.54 -4.45 -6.67
CA LEU A 6 -9.41 -3.14 -7.31
C LEU A 6 -10.70 -2.32 -7.19
N THR A 7 -11.87 -2.92 -7.45
CA THR A 7 -13.15 -2.20 -7.33
C THR A 7 -13.46 -1.81 -5.91
N ALA A 8 -13.18 -2.67 -4.92
CA ALA A 8 -13.39 -2.34 -3.51
C ALA A 8 -12.54 -1.12 -3.08
N LEU A 9 -11.25 -1.11 -3.45
CA LEU A 9 -10.36 0.03 -3.18
C LEU A 9 -10.84 1.31 -3.89
N CYS A 10 -11.33 1.18 -5.13
CA CYS A 10 -11.92 2.31 -5.86
C CYS A 10 -13.16 2.87 -5.16
N ASP A 11 -14.05 2.00 -4.67
CA ASP A 11 -15.28 2.38 -3.97
C ASP A 11 -14.96 3.07 -2.63
N GLU A 12 -13.99 2.56 -1.87
CA GLU A 12 -13.50 3.17 -0.63
C GLU A 12 -12.93 4.58 -0.86
N ASN A 13 -12.21 4.77 -1.97
CA ASN A 13 -11.63 6.06 -2.36
C ASN A 13 -12.60 6.94 -3.17
N LYS A 14 -13.84 6.50 -3.41
CA LYS A 14 -14.86 7.19 -4.23
C LYS A 14 -14.40 7.56 -5.64
N ILE A 15 -13.53 6.74 -6.22
CA ILE A 15 -13.00 6.90 -7.58
C ILE A 15 -13.43 5.74 -8.46
N LYS A 16 -13.44 5.92 -9.78
CA LYS A 16 -13.76 4.83 -10.72
C LYS A 16 -12.47 4.17 -11.22
N PRO A 17 -12.45 2.85 -11.52
CA PRO A 17 -11.27 2.19 -12.09
C PRO A 17 -10.72 2.85 -13.36
N ASN A 18 -11.61 3.39 -14.21
CA ASN A 18 -11.19 4.12 -15.41
C ASN A 18 -10.44 5.42 -15.09
N VAL A 19 -10.74 6.07 -13.97
CA VAL A 19 -10.04 7.28 -13.51
C VAL A 19 -8.65 6.88 -13.02
N VAL A 20 -8.56 5.84 -12.18
CA VAL A 20 -7.28 5.28 -11.71
C VAL A 20 -6.37 4.94 -12.89
N THR A 21 -6.89 4.26 -13.93
CA THR A 21 -6.07 3.96 -15.11
C THR A 21 -5.54 5.21 -15.80
N LYS A 22 -6.33 6.29 -15.87
CA LYS A 22 -5.89 7.54 -16.48
C LYS A 22 -4.82 8.24 -15.64
N GLU A 23 -4.98 8.27 -14.32
CA GLU A 23 -4.00 8.84 -13.39
C GLU A 23 -2.68 8.09 -13.43
N LEU A 24 -2.71 6.78 -13.65
CA LEU A 24 -1.52 5.94 -13.85
C LEU A 24 -0.93 6.02 -15.27
N GLY A 25 -1.48 6.86 -16.15
CA GLY A 25 -1.01 7.04 -17.53
C GLY A 25 -1.36 5.88 -18.49
N LEU A 26 -2.38 5.09 -18.15
CA LEU A 26 -2.84 3.94 -18.93
C LEU A 26 -4.07 4.31 -19.76
N SER A 27 -4.30 3.55 -20.84
CA SER A 27 -5.52 3.70 -21.63
C SER A 27 -6.75 3.29 -20.82
N SER A 28 -7.90 3.93 -21.07
CA SER A 28 -9.16 3.54 -20.41
C SER A 28 -9.65 2.14 -20.80
N ALA A 29 -9.15 1.57 -21.91
CA ALA A 29 -9.45 0.20 -22.29
C ALA A 29 -8.81 -0.84 -21.34
N THR A 30 -7.74 -0.45 -20.64
CA THR A 30 -7.01 -1.32 -19.71
C THR A 30 -7.91 -1.81 -18.56
N ALA A 31 -8.74 -0.92 -17.99
CA ALA A 31 -9.69 -1.27 -16.95
C ALA A 31 -10.73 -2.30 -17.43
N THR A 32 -11.23 -2.16 -18.66
CA THR A 32 -12.13 -3.15 -19.27
C THR A 32 -11.45 -4.50 -19.44
N HIS A 33 -10.17 -4.51 -19.84
CA HIS A 33 -9.42 -5.74 -19.97
C HIS A 33 -9.27 -6.46 -18.63
N TRP A 34 -8.98 -5.72 -17.55
CA TRP A 34 -8.91 -6.27 -16.20
C TRP A 34 -10.25 -6.79 -15.69
N LYS A 35 -11.34 -6.08 -15.99
CA LYS A 35 -12.70 -6.54 -15.70
C LYS A 35 -13.01 -7.88 -16.36
N ASN A 36 -12.46 -8.11 -17.55
CA ASN A 36 -12.64 -9.35 -18.31
C ASN A 36 -11.68 -10.49 -17.89
N GLY A 37 -10.91 -10.30 -16.80
CA GLY A 37 -10.10 -11.35 -16.19
C GLY A 37 -8.59 -11.23 -16.43
N SER A 38 -8.13 -10.24 -17.18
CA SER A 38 -6.70 -10.01 -17.35
C SER A 38 -6.07 -9.41 -16.10
N ILE A 39 -4.82 -9.75 -15.84
CA ILE A 39 -4.05 -9.25 -14.71
C ILE A 39 -3.03 -8.23 -15.23
N PRO A 40 -2.83 -7.07 -14.55
CA PRO A 40 -1.76 -6.14 -14.90
C PRO A 40 -0.39 -6.82 -14.83
N ASN A 41 0.57 -6.29 -15.59
CA ASN A 41 1.97 -6.67 -15.43
C ASN A 41 2.52 -6.16 -14.09
N GLY A 42 3.70 -6.66 -13.68
CA GLY A 42 4.31 -6.30 -12.40
C GLY A 42 4.47 -4.80 -12.19
N VAL A 43 4.95 -4.07 -13.20
CA VAL A 43 5.15 -2.61 -13.12
C VAL A 43 3.84 -1.85 -12.86
N ILE A 44 2.74 -2.24 -13.51
CA ILE A 44 1.44 -1.62 -13.30
C ILE A 44 0.85 -2.04 -11.95
N LEU A 45 1.07 -3.30 -11.55
CA LEU A 45 0.62 -3.81 -10.28
C LEU A 45 1.30 -3.08 -9.11
N ASP A 46 2.61 -2.82 -9.22
CA ASP A 46 3.36 -2.01 -8.24
C ASP A 46 2.81 -0.58 -8.17
N LYS A 47 2.57 0.06 -9.32
CA LYS A 47 1.96 1.40 -9.35
C LYS A 47 0.57 1.44 -8.70
N LEU A 48 -0.24 0.41 -8.88
CA LEU A 48 -1.55 0.29 -8.23
C LEU A 48 -1.41 0.09 -6.73
N ALA A 49 -0.47 -0.76 -6.31
CA ALA A 49 -0.14 -1.01 -4.92
C ALA A 49 0.30 0.30 -4.23
N ASP A 50 1.20 1.06 -4.84
CA ASP A 50 1.65 2.36 -4.36
C ASP A 50 0.50 3.38 -4.30
N TYR A 51 -0.33 3.44 -5.35
CA TYR A 51 -1.45 4.38 -5.43
C TYR A 51 -2.46 4.18 -4.31
N PHE A 52 -2.79 2.93 -3.99
CA PHE A 52 -3.74 2.60 -2.92
C PHE A 52 -3.07 2.35 -1.57
N ASN A 53 -1.75 2.46 -1.48
CA ASN A 53 -0.94 2.13 -0.31
C ASN A 53 -1.26 0.73 0.26
N VAL A 54 -1.29 -0.26 -0.64
CA VAL A 54 -1.52 -1.67 -0.33
C VAL A 54 -0.42 -2.55 -0.92
N SER A 55 -0.41 -3.83 -0.59
CA SER A 55 0.48 -4.83 -1.16
C SER A 55 -0.01 -5.33 -2.52
N THR A 56 0.93 -5.70 -3.38
CA THR A 56 0.61 -6.42 -4.61
C THR A 56 -0.03 -7.79 -4.33
N ASP A 57 0.37 -8.44 -3.23
CA ASP A 57 -0.23 -9.69 -2.77
C ASP A 57 -1.70 -9.52 -2.35
N TYR A 58 -2.07 -8.39 -1.75
CA TYR A 58 -3.47 -8.06 -1.45
C TYR A 58 -4.28 -7.87 -2.73
N LEU A 59 -3.75 -7.09 -3.68
CA LEU A 59 -4.39 -6.89 -4.98
C LEU A 59 -4.61 -8.20 -5.72
N LEU A 60 -3.67 -9.14 -5.65
CA LEU A 60 -3.80 -10.47 -6.27
C LEU A 60 -4.65 -11.45 -5.44
N GLY A 61 -5.01 -11.11 -4.22
CA GLY A 61 -5.80 -11.95 -3.32
C GLY A 61 -5.01 -13.12 -2.71
N ARG A 62 -3.69 -12.99 -2.60
CA ARG A 62 -2.81 -13.95 -1.91
C ARG A 62 -2.84 -13.77 -0.38
N THR A 63 -3.28 -12.61 0.07
CA THR A 63 -3.45 -12.25 1.48
C THR A 63 -4.71 -11.37 1.65
N ASP A 64 -5.31 -11.42 2.84
CA ASP A 64 -6.36 -10.50 3.26
C ASP A 64 -5.80 -9.25 3.96
N ASN A 65 -4.50 -9.26 4.30
CA ASN A 65 -3.83 -8.09 4.86
C ASN A 65 -3.48 -7.11 3.74
N PRO A 66 -4.06 -5.88 3.72
CA PRO A 66 -3.75 -4.90 2.71
C PRO A 66 -2.31 -4.43 2.76
N LEU A 67 -1.61 -4.55 3.88
CA LEU A 67 -0.22 -4.09 4.03
C LEU A 67 0.75 -5.27 3.98
N LEU A 68 1.91 -5.10 3.33
CA LEU A 68 3.01 -6.08 3.41
C LEU A 68 3.63 -6.09 4.81
N GLU A 69 3.78 -4.90 5.39
CA GLU A 69 4.37 -4.68 6.70
C GLU A 69 3.47 -3.73 7.50
N PRO A 70 3.37 -3.88 8.84
CA PRO A 70 2.72 -2.87 9.66
C PRO A 70 3.33 -1.50 9.32
N PRO A 71 2.54 -0.41 9.32
CA PRO A 71 3.03 0.91 8.95
C PRO A 71 4.31 1.18 9.74
N THR A 72 5.43 1.24 9.03
CA THR A 72 6.72 1.55 9.65
C THR A 72 6.55 2.92 10.26
N LEU A 73 6.57 2.99 11.60
CA LEU A 73 6.53 4.25 12.31
C LEU A 73 7.85 4.97 11.98
N VAL A 74 7.85 5.77 10.92
CA VAL A 74 8.98 6.61 10.56
C VAL A 74 8.98 7.78 11.54
N LEU A 75 9.70 7.58 12.65
CA LEU A 75 9.94 8.64 13.62
C LEU A 75 10.73 9.75 12.94
N THR A 76 10.32 10.99 13.16
CA THR A 76 11.14 12.16 12.79
C THR A 76 12.48 12.11 13.54
N PRO A 77 13.55 12.77 13.05
CA PRO A 77 14.84 12.77 13.73
C PRO A 77 14.75 13.21 15.20
N ASP A 78 13.86 14.15 15.50
CA ASP A 78 13.61 14.63 16.86
C ASP A 78 12.94 13.55 17.73
N GLU A 79 11.95 12.84 17.19
CA GLU A 79 11.29 11.73 17.88
C GLU A 79 12.25 10.55 18.08
N GLN A 80 13.13 10.26 17.12
CA GLN A 80 14.18 9.24 17.26
C GLN A 80 15.13 9.60 18.40
N ALA A 81 15.61 10.85 18.43
CA ALA A 81 16.50 11.33 19.49
C ALA A 81 15.81 11.27 20.87
N ALA A 82 14.52 11.60 20.95
CA ALA A 82 13.75 11.51 22.19
C ALA A 82 13.63 10.06 22.70
N VAL A 83 13.37 9.11 21.81
CA VAL A 83 13.30 7.68 22.15
C VAL A 83 14.68 7.16 22.58
N GLU A 84 15.76 7.53 21.89
CA GLU A 84 17.11 7.14 22.26
C GLU A 84 17.52 7.68 23.63
N ALA A 85 17.22 8.96 23.92
CA ALA A 85 17.48 9.56 25.23
C ALA A 85 16.71 8.85 26.34
N PHE A 86 15.44 8.50 26.09
CA PHE A 86 14.62 7.74 27.03
C PHE A 86 15.21 6.34 27.29
N LEU A 87 15.58 5.61 26.23
CA LEU A 87 16.16 4.27 26.34
C LEU A 87 17.54 4.28 27.02
N ALA A 88 18.37 5.29 26.76
CA ALA A 88 19.66 5.46 27.41
C ALA A 88 19.49 5.62 28.93
N GLY A 89 18.52 6.45 29.36
CA GLY A 89 18.18 6.61 30.77
C GLY A 89 17.64 5.33 31.42
N TYR A 90 16.85 4.55 30.68
CA TYR A 90 16.33 3.26 31.17
C TYR A 90 17.43 2.20 31.34
N ARG A 91 18.37 2.12 30.38
CA ARG A 91 19.52 1.19 30.44
C ARG A 91 20.44 1.53 31.62
N ALA A 92 20.77 2.82 31.80
CA ALA A 92 21.62 3.27 32.91
C ALA A 92 21.03 2.93 34.30
N LYS A 93 19.70 2.91 34.44
CA LYS A 93 19.03 2.49 35.69
C LYS A 93 18.93 0.98 35.87
N LYS A 94 19.03 0.20 34.79
CA LYS A 94 18.95 -1.26 34.85
C LYS A 94 20.29 -1.90 35.23
N ASP A 95 21.38 -1.23 34.89
CA ASP A 95 22.75 -1.67 35.18
C ASP A 95 23.29 -1.15 36.54
N SER A 96 22.44 -0.54 37.38
CA SER A 96 22.77 -0.02 38.72
C SER A 96 21.95 -0.68 39.80
#